data_AF-A0A0W0TQI2-F1
#
_entry.id   AF-A0A0W0TQI2-F1
#
_cell.length_a   1.000
_cell.length_b   1.000
_cell.length_c   1.000
_cell.angle_alpha   90.00
_cell.angle_beta   90.00
_cell.angle_gamma   90.00
#
_symmetry.space_group_name_H-M   'P 1'
#
loop_
_entity.id
_entity.type
_entity.pdbx_description
1 polymer ?
#
loop_
_entity_poly.entity_id
_entity_poly.type
_entity_poly.pdbx_seq_one_letter_code
_entity_poly.pdbx_strand_id
1 'polypeptide(L)' 'MSMEYIRMYYKVPAKRGQKVVANGKLGLITGSRGVYLRIRLEDQKRSSLYHPTWEMSYL' A
#
# COMPACT_ATOMS: atom_id res chain seq x y z
N MET A 1 -0.57 -4.79 -14.08
CA MET A 1 -0.05 -5.51 -12.88
C MET A 1 -1.08 -5.48 -11.78
N SER A 2 -1.27 -6.59 -11.09
CA SER A 2 -2.25 -6.80 -10.02
C SER A 2 -1.62 -6.68 -8.63
N MET A 3 -2.46 -6.50 -7.61
CA MET A 3 -2.04 -6.58 -6.20
C MET A 3 -1.49 -7.97 -5.85
N GLU A 4 -1.97 -9.02 -6.53
CA GLU A 4 -1.44 -10.37 -6.39
C GLU A 4 0.02 -10.48 -6.81
N TYR A 5 0.39 -9.89 -7.96
CA TYR A 5 1.78 -9.82 -8.38
C TYR A 5 2.66 -9.13 -7.32
N ILE A 6 2.19 -8.01 -6.75
CA ILE A 6 2.91 -7.29 -5.67
C ILE A 6 3.13 -8.20 -4.45
N ARG A 7 2.10 -8.94 -4.02
CA ARG A 7 2.21 -9.89 -2.90
C ARG A 7 3.23 -10.98 -3.17
N MET A 8 3.21 -11.57 -4.37
CA MET A 8 4.10 -12.66 -4.74
C MET A 8 5.55 -12.19 -4.95
N TYR A 9 5.73 -11.07 -5.64
CA TYR A 9 7.04 -10.56 -6.02
C TYR A 9 7.78 -9.93 -4.83
N TYR A 10 7.12 -9.03 -4.10
CA TYR A 10 7.72 -8.36 -2.94
C TYR A 10 7.54 -9.13 -1.62
N LYS A 11 6.81 -10.25 -1.63
CA LYS A 11 6.51 -11.08 -0.44
C LYS A 11 5.87 -10.28 0.70
N VAL A 12 5.02 -9.31 0.35
CA VAL A 12 4.30 -8.46 1.30
C VAL A 12 2.84 -8.91 1.45
N PRO A 13 2.22 -8.79 2.64
CA PRO A 13 0.84 -9.22 2.86
C PRO A 13 -0.22 -8.22 2.34
N ALA A 14 0.09 -7.42 1.31
CA ALA A 14 -0.73 -6.30 0.84
C ALA A 14 -2.14 -6.72 0.38
N LYS A 15 -3.18 -6.17 1.02
CA LYS A 15 -4.60 -6.40 0.66
C LYS A 15 -5.37 -5.09 0.54
N ARG A 16 -6.34 -5.02 -0.38
CA ARG A 16 -7.23 -3.86 -0.51
C ARG A 16 -8.08 -3.74 0.76
N GLY A 17 -8.17 -2.53 1.31
CA GLY A 17 -8.84 -2.24 2.58
C GLY A 17 -7.99 -2.50 3.82
N GLN A 18 -6.77 -3.02 3.68
CA GLN A 18 -5.87 -3.23 4.80
C GLN A 18 -5.31 -1.91 5.33
N LYS A 19 -5.21 -1.81 6.66
CA LYS A 19 -4.52 -0.72 7.34
C LYS A 19 -3.01 -0.88 7.22
N VAL A 20 -2.34 0.22 6.92
CA VAL A 20 -0.89 0.27 6.79
C VAL A 20 -0.36 1.55 7.40
N VAL A 21 0.89 1.51 7.84
CA VAL A 21 1.66 2.71 8.17
C VAL A 21 2.64 2.92 7.02
N ALA A 22 2.49 4.02 6.29
CA ALA A 22 3.36 4.42 5.19
C ALA A 22 4.09 5.70 5.57
N ASN A 23 5.43 5.68 5.59
CA ASN A 23 6.29 6.80 6.01
C ASN A 23 5.87 7.37 7.38
N GLY A 24 5.58 6.49 8.35
CA GLY A 24 5.12 6.89 9.69
C GLY A 24 3.68 7.40 9.79
N LYS A 25 2.91 7.39 8.69
CA LYS A 25 1.51 7.84 8.68
C LYS A 25 0.54 6.69 8.45
N LEU A 26 -0.53 6.64 9.24
CA LEU A 26 -1.61 5.67 9.07
C LEU A 26 -2.39 5.91 7.78
N GLY A 27 -2.74 4.81 7.12
CA GLY A 27 -3.53 4.84 5.90
C GLY A 27 -4.14 3.48 5.56
N LEU A 28 -4.87 3.47 4.44
CA LEU A 28 -5.55 2.30 3.92
C LEU A 28 -5.10 2.02 2.48
N ILE A 29 -4.82 0.76 2.18
CA ILE A 29 -4.57 0.32 0.80
C ILE A 29 -5.88 0.42 0.03
N THR A 30 -5.99 1.34 -0.91
CA THR A 30 -7.17 1.50 -1.76
C THR A 30 -7.05 0.72 -3.07
N GLY A 31 -5.85 0.30 -3.46
CA GLY A 31 -5.60 -0.48 -4.67
C GLY A 31 -4.11 -0.59 -5.01
N SER A 32 -3.81 -0.90 -6.26
CA SER A 32 -2.44 -1.00 -6.81
C SER A 32 -2.37 -0.35 -8.19
N ARG A 33 -1.19 0.15 -8.58
CA ARG A 33 -0.92 0.64 -9.94
C ARG A 33 0.51 0.29 -10.32
N GLY A 34 0.69 -0.56 -11.33
CA GLY A 34 2.02 -1.07 -11.68
C GLY A 34 2.62 -1.87 -10.53
N VAL A 35 3.83 -1.52 -10.12
CA VAL A 35 4.54 -2.09 -8.97
C VAL A 35 4.24 -1.38 -7.64
N TYR A 36 3.40 -0.34 -7.65
CA TYR A 36 3.12 0.50 -6.48
C TYR A 36 1.75 0.18 -5.86
N LEU A 37 1.66 0.37 -4.54
CA LEU A 37 0.40 0.37 -3.80
C LEU A 37 -0.22 1.77 -3.81
N ARG A 38 -1.54 1.83 -3.96
CA ARG A 38 -2.31 3.06 -3.73
C ARG A 38 -2.73 3.07 -2.28
N ILE A 39 -2.25 4.04 -1.52
CA ILE A 39 -2.56 4.19 -0.11
C ILE A 39 -3.20 5.55 0.08
N ARG A 40 -4.37 5.58 0.71
CA ARG A 40 -4.99 6.81 1.19
C ARG A 40 -4.62 6.96 2.65
N LEU A 41 -3.74 7.92 2.94
CA LEU A 41 -3.43 8.32 4.31
C LEU A 41 -4.67 8.93 4.95
N GLU A 42 -4.83 8.80 6.26
CA GLU A 42 -6.01 9.34 6.98
C GLU A 42 -6.11 10.87 6.83
N ASP A 43 -4.97 11.56 6.80
CA ASP A 43 -4.87 13.00 6.62
C ASP A 43 -5.08 13.47 5.16
N GLN A 44 -5.27 12.55 4.21
CA GLN A 44 -5.40 12.87 2.79
C GLN A 44 -6.71 12.37 2.18
N LYS A 45 -7.37 13.23 1.40
CA LYS A 45 -8.57 12.84 0.63
C LYS A 45 -8.25 11.93 -0.56
N ARG A 46 -7.03 11.97 -1.09
CA ARG A 46 -6.60 11.22 -2.28
C ARG A 46 -5.62 10.12 -1.92
N SER A 47 -5.58 9.08 -2.77
CA SER A 47 -4.59 8.01 -2.66
C SER A 47 -3.31 8.39 -3.39
N SER A 48 -2.18 8.16 -2.73
CA SER A 48 -0.83 8.34 -3.27
C SER A 48 -0.19 6.98 -3.57
N LEU A 49 0.82 6.98 -4.43
CA LEU A 49 1.55 5.77 -4.81
C LEU A 49 2.71 5.57 -3.83
N TYR A 50 2.84 4.35 -3.33
CA TYR A 50 3.94 3.98 -2.47
C TYR A 50 4.56 2.66 -2.89
N HIS A 51 5.88 2.54 -2.69
CA HIS A 51 6.58 1.31 -2.94
C HIS A 51 6.23 0.27 -1.87
N PRO A 52 5.91 -0.99 -2.22
CA PRO A 52 5.40 -1.97 -1.26
C PRO A 52 6.36 -2.31 -0.12
N THR A 53 7.65 -2.06 -0.28
CA THR A 53 8.69 -2.39 0.71
C THR A 53 9.32 -1.16 1.37
N TRP A 54 9.01 0.05 0.91
CA TRP A 54 9.66 1.26 1.42
C TRP A 54 8.86 1.85 2.56
N GLU A 55 9.43 1.84 3.77
CA GLU A 55 8.82 2.43 4.97
C GLU A 55 7.35 2.03 5.16
N MET A 56 7.06 0.74 4.94
CA MET A 56 5.73 0.14 5.07
C MET A 56 5.64 -0.74 6.31
N SER A 57 4.61 -0.54 7.11
CA SER A 57 4.14 -1.52 8.09
C SER A 57 2.75 -1.98 7.71
N TYR A 58 2.58 -3.29 7.57
CA TYR A 58 1.30 -3.92 7.26
C TYR A 58 0.67 -4.40 8.56
N LEU A 59 -0.51 -3.85 8.89
CA LEU A 59 -1.27 -4.18 10.10
C LEU A 59 -2.30 -5.29 9.83
#